data_AF-A0A9V1EE28-F1
#
_entry.id   AF-A0A9V1EE28-F1
#
_cell.length_a   1.000
_cell.length_b   1.000
_cell.length_c   1.000
_cell.angle_alpha   90.00
_cell.angle_beta   90.00
_cell.angle_gamma   90.00
#
_symmetry.space_group_name_H-M   'P 1'
#
loop_
_entity.id
_entity.type
_entity.pdbx_description
1 polymer ?
#
loop_
_entity_poly.entity_id
_entity_poly.type
_entity_poly.pdbx_seq_one_letter_code
_entity_poly.pdbx_strand_id
1 'polypeptide(L)'
;MGSECTWASFLPTGLGCCSRSTRNSKMVSSPVVTKMQAIMQKEMVREFLAEFMSTYVMMVFGLGSVAHMVLGEKFGSYLSVNLGFGFGVTMGVHMAGNISGAHMNAALTFTNCVLGRMSWKKFPVYILGQFLGSFLASATIYCLFYSAIIQFSGGHLTVTGPTATAGIFATYLPEHMTLWRGFLDEVIVTGILQLCLFAITDKENNPALQGTQALVIGILIVVIGLSLGMNTGYAMNPSRDLPPRFFTFIAGWGIQVFRARDWWWVPVVAPLLGAYLGAIVYLVFIGFSIPRRPQILENSMKYEDRRTPVLPKTMANPPTTPTPVSVSPANRPSVRTVPPLSDSIHLEHF
;
A
#
# COMPACT_ATOMS: atom_id res chain seq x y z
N MET A 1 20.14 -55.44 -11.11
CA MET A 1 18.99 -55.32 -12.03
C MET A 1 18.95 -53.88 -12.52
N GLY A 2 18.98 -53.64 -13.83
CA GLY A 2 18.41 -52.41 -14.40
C GLY A 2 16.87 -52.51 -14.39
N SER A 3 16.10 -51.59 -14.97
CA SER A 3 16.43 -50.38 -15.73
C SER A 3 15.18 -49.48 -15.76
N GLU A 4 15.25 -48.36 -16.47
CA GLU A 4 14.20 -47.35 -16.69
C GLU A 4 12.86 -47.90 -17.24
N CYS A 5 11.86 -47.00 -17.32
CA CYS A 5 10.61 -46.99 -18.14
C CYS A 5 9.28 -47.05 -17.37
N THR A 6 8.17 -46.43 -17.78
CA THR A 6 7.89 -45.26 -18.66
C THR A 6 6.44 -44.78 -18.39
N TRP A 7 6.06 -43.63 -18.96
CA TRP A 7 4.69 -43.12 -19.05
C TRP A 7 3.67 -44.10 -19.65
N ALA A 8 2.46 -44.14 -19.11
CA ALA A 8 1.26 -44.60 -19.83
C ALA A 8 -0.01 -43.89 -19.33
N SER A 9 -0.59 -43.04 -20.18
CA SER A 9 -1.90 -42.41 -19.99
C SER A 9 -3.04 -43.37 -20.36
N PHE A 10 -4.06 -43.50 -19.52
CA PHE A 10 -5.34 -44.12 -19.88
C PHE A 10 -6.55 -43.31 -19.39
N LEU A 11 -7.39 -42.95 -20.36
CA LEU A 11 -8.78 -42.52 -20.29
C LEU A 11 -9.47 -43.21 -21.51
N PRO A 12 -10.81 -43.36 -21.58
CA PRO A 12 -11.86 -42.93 -20.64
C PRO A 12 -12.92 -44.05 -20.36
N THR A 13 -14.12 -43.62 -19.95
CA THR A 13 -15.44 -44.31 -19.96
C THR A 13 -15.87 -45.05 -18.68
N GLY A 14 -17.08 -44.72 -18.22
CA GLY A 14 -17.67 -45.20 -16.97
C GLY A 14 -18.82 -44.29 -16.54
N LEU A 15 -19.97 -44.37 -17.22
CA LEU A 15 -21.18 -43.59 -16.90
C LEU A 15 -21.76 -44.02 -15.53
N GLY A 16 -21.48 -43.23 -14.49
CA GLY A 16 -22.13 -43.33 -13.18
C GLY A 16 -23.11 -42.18 -12.97
N CYS A 17 -24.37 -42.34 -13.38
CA CYS A 17 -25.41 -41.32 -13.22
C CYS A 17 -25.85 -41.20 -11.75
N CYS A 18 -25.07 -40.48 -10.94
CA CYS A 18 -25.39 -40.22 -9.54
C CYS A 18 -26.21 -38.93 -9.42
N SER A 19 -27.54 -39.07 -9.36
CA SER A 19 -28.46 -37.96 -9.12
C SER A 19 -28.25 -37.39 -7.71
N ARG A 20 -27.27 -36.50 -7.57
CA ARG A 20 -27.00 -35.79 -6.33
C ARG A 20 -27.96 -34.61 -6.23
N SER A 21 -29.04 -34.84 -5.47
CA SER A 21 -30.04 -33.83 -5.10
C SER A 21 -29.38 -32.48 -4.82
N THR A 22 -29.60 -31.51 -5.71
CA THR A 22 -29.27 -30.10 -5.48
C THR A 22 -30.27 -29.55 -4.49
N ARG A 23 -30.07 -29.91 -3.22
CA ARG A 23 -30.77 -29.32 -2.08
C ARG A 23 -30.32 -27.87 -1.99
N ASN A 24 -31.00 -27.02 -2.77
CA ASN A 24 -30.85 -25.58 -2.78
C ASN A 24 -31.28 -25.06 -1.41
N SER A 25 -30.36 -25.13 -0.44
CA SER A 25 -30.42 -24.42 0.82
C SER A 25 -30.27 -22.93 0.51
N LYS A 26 -31.35 -22.34 -0.02
CA LYS A 26 -31.62 -20.92 0.09
C LYS A 26 -31.63 -20.61 1.58
N MET A 27 -30.46 -20.23 2.08
CA MET A 27 -30.29 -19.75 3.45
C MET A 27 -31.21 -18.54 3.57
N VAL A 28 -32.34 -18.70 4.25
CA VAL A 28 -33.31 -17.63 4.45
C VAL A 28 -32.63 -16.61 5.36
N SER A 29 -32.00 -15.61 4.74
CA SER A 29 -31.37 -14.52 5.47
C SER A 29 -32.46 -13.80 6.25
N SER A 30 -32.37 -13.88 7.58
CA SER A 30 -33.28 -13.17 8.47
C SER A 30 -33.33 -11.69 8.05
N PRO A 31 -34.50 -11.01 8.13
CA PRO A 31 -34.62 -9.59 7.79
C PRO A 31 -33.59 -8.69 8.50
N VAL A 32 -33.09 -9.13 9.66
CA VAL A 32 -31.97 -8.50 10.39
C VAL A 32 -30.66 -8.60 9.61
N VAL A 33 -30.31 -9.79 9.11
CA VAL A 33 -29.08 -10.03 8.31
C VAL A 33 -29.09 -9.21 7.03
N THR A 34 -30.22 -9.15 6.33
CA THR A 34 -30.37 -8.34 5.11
C THR A 34 -30.22 -6.84 5.40
N LYS A 35 -30.79 -6.34 6.51
CA LYS A 35 -30.60 -4.95 6.97
C LYS A 35 -29.16 -4.65 7.36
N MET A 36 -28.50 -5.57 8.08
CA MET A 36 -27.08 -5.43 8.43
C MET A 36 -26.19 -5.40 7.19
N GLN A 37 -26.42 -6.28 6.21
CA GLN A 37 -25.73 -6.24 4.91
C GLN A 37 -25.96 -4.89 4.21
N ALA A 38 -27.19 -4.38 4.14
CA ALA A 38 -27.48 -3.08 3.53
C ALA A 38 -26.75 -1.90 4.22
N ILE A 39 -26.57 -1.95 5.54
CA ILE A 39 -25.77 -0.96 6.28
C ILE A 39 -24.27 -1.14 5.97
N MET A 40 -23.76 -2.36 5.99
CA MET A 40 -22.36 -2.68 5.69
C MET A 40 -21.96 -2.38 4.24
N GLN A 41 -22.90 -2.32 3.31
CA GLN A 41 -22.64 -1.93 1.91
C GLN A 41 -22.53 -0.42 1.70
N LYS A 42 -22.90 0.42 2.69
CA LYS A 42 -22.71 1.88 2.60
C LYS A 42 -21.22 2.19 2.52
N GLU A 43 -20.84 3.00 1.54
CA GLU A 43 -19.47 3.42 1.23
C GLU A 43 -18.67 3.81 2.49
N MET A 44 -19.18 4.79 3.26
CA MET A 44 -18.56 5.26 4.52
C MET A 44 -18.30 4.13 5.54
N VAL A 45 -19.19 3.13 5.62
CA VAL A 45 -19.06 2.00 6.56
C VAL A 45 -18.01 1.00 6.05
N ARG A 46 -17.95 0.78 4.73
CA ARG A 46 -16.91 -0.04 4.10
C ARG A 46 -15.53 0.59 4.28
N GLU A 47 -15.42 1.90 4.08
CA GLU A 47 -14.19 2.66 4.27
C GLU A 47 -13.74 2.66 5.73
N PHE A 48 -14.66 2.89 6.68
CA PHE A 48 -14.39 2.77 8.11
C PHE A 48 -13.82 1.39 8.48
N LEU A 49 -14.47 0.31 8.05
CA LEU A 49 -14.05 -1.06 8.37
C LEU A 49 -12.72 -1.42 7.69
N ALA A 50 -12.50 -0.94 6.46
CA ALA A 50 -11.24 -1.10 5.74
C ALA A 50 -10.08 -0.39 6.46
N GLU A 51 -10.22 0.89 6.78
CA GLU A 51 -9.22 1.68 7.52
C GLU A 51 -8.97 1.14 8.94
N PHE A 52 -10.02 0.65 9.61
CA PHE A 52 -9.89 -0.03 10.89
C PHE A 52 -9.01 -1.29 10.77
N MET A 53 -9.34 -2.19 9.84
CA MET A 53 -8.64 -3.46 9.71
C MET A 53 -7.21 -3.31 9.18
N SER A 54 -6.98 -2.41 8.22
CA SER A 54 -5.64 -2.17 7.68
C SER A 54 -4.72 -1.52 8.71
N THR A 55 -5.22 -0.52 9.46
CA THR A 55 -4.46 0.10 10.55
C THR A 55 -4.22 -0.89 11.69
N TYR A 56 -5.21 -1.72 12.05
CA TYR A 56 -5.04 -2.77 13.05
C TYR A 56 -3.91 -3.73 12.68
N VAL A 57 -3.90 -4.25 11.44
CA VAL A 57 -2.87 -5.21 10.98
C VAL A 57 -1.49 -4.56 10.88
N MET A 58 -1.41 -3.34 10.34
CA MET A 58 -0.17 -2.55 10.33
C MET A 58 0.41 -2.39 11.75
N MET A 59 -0.44 -2.05 12.73
CA MET A 59 -0.04 -1.82 14.11
C MET A 59 0.29 -3.12 14.85
N VAL A 60 -0.40 -4.23 14.61
CA VAL A 60 -0.04 -5.53 15.19
C VAL A 60 1.37 -5.95 14.75
N PHE A 61 1.69 -5.85 13.45
CA PHE A 61 3.04 -6.17 12.97
C PHE A 61 4.10 -5.18 13.46
N GLY A 62 3.80 -3.87 13.42
CA GLY A 62 4.71 -2.83 13.88
C GLY A 62 4.99 -2.87 15.38
N LEU A 63 3.96 -2.79 16.23
CA LEU A 63 4.15 -2.83 17.68
C LEU A 63 4.70 -4.18 18.16
N GLY A 64 4.29 -5.29 17.51
CA GLY A 64 4.81 -6.62 17.79
C GLY A 64 6.32 -6.75 17.50
N SER A 65 6.85 -6.09 16.46
CA SER A 65 8.28 -6.09 16.18
C SER A 65 9.08 -5.20 17.16
N VAL A 66 8.50 -4.08 17.64
CA VAL A 66 9.11 -3.31 18.74
C VAL A 66 9.11 -4.12 20.04
N ALA A 67 8.05 -4.86 20.34
CA ALA A 67 8.00 -5.75 21.50
C ALA A 67 9.11 -6.83 21.44
N HIS A 68 9.37 -7.42 20.26
CA HIS A 68 10.51 -8.33 20.07
C HIS A 68 11.85 -7.64 20.30
N MET A 69 12.03 -6.40 19.84
CA MET A 69 13.29 -5.65 20.03
C MET A 69 13.53 -5.27 21.50
N VAL A 70 12.49 -4.88 22.24
CA VAL A 70 12.60 -4.43 23.64
C VAL A 70 12.67 -5.62 24.62
N LEU A 71 11.85 -6.66 24.41
CA LEU A 71 11.67 -7.76 25.37
C LEU A 71 12.41 -9.04 24.98
N GLY A 72 12.74 -9.21 23.70
CA GLY A 72 13.17 -10.49 23.14
C GLY A 72 14.68 -10.79 23.20
N GLU A 73 15.49 -9.91 23.80
CA GLU A 73 16.97 -9.93 23.86
C GLU A 73 17.68 -10.17 22.51
N LYS A 74 17.64 -11.42 22.03
CA LYS A 74 18.29 -11.91 20.79
C LYS A 74 17.31 -12.06 19.63
N PHE A 75 16.00 -12.03 19.89
CA PHE A 75 14.95 -12.27 18.89
C PHE A 75 14.48 -11.00 18.14
N GLY A 76 14.98 -9.82 18.50
CA GLY A 76 14.62 -8.56 17.87
C GLY A 76 15.81 -7.62 17.68
N SER A 77 15.70 -6.72 16.71
CA SER A 77 16.69 -5.70 16.39
C SER A 77 16.02 -4.48 15.75
N TYR A 78 16.72 -3.36 15.62
CA TYR A 78 16.18 -2.19 14.94
C TYR A 78 15.75 -2.49 13.48
N LEU A 79 16.52 -3.34 12.78
CA LEU A 79 16.14 -3.83 11.44
C LEU A 79 14.82 -4.61 11.46
N SER A 80 14.57 -5.46 12.46
CA SER A 80 13.28 -6.19 12.55
C SER A 80 12.09 -5.25 12.78
N VAL A 81 12.31 -4.12 13.46
CA VAL A 81 11.26 -3.09 13.61
C VAL A 81 10.92 -2.46 12.27
N ASN A 82 11.93 -2.04 11.50
CA ASN A 82 11.76 -1.43 10.18
C ASN A 82 11.07 -2.38 9.20
N LEU A 83 11.48 -3.65 9.16
CA LEU A 83 10.84 -4.70 8.35
C LEU A 83 9.39 -4.97 8.81
N GLY A 84 9.15 -5.04 10.12
CA GLY A 84 7.82 -5.29 10.70
C GLY A 84 6.81 -4.19 10.41
N PHE A 85 7.19 -2.92 10.57
CA PHE A 85 6.34 -1.79 10.17
C PHE A 85 6.16 -1.73 8.64
N GLY A 86 7.23 -1.89 7.86
CA GLY A 86 7.16 -1.80 6.41
C GLY A 86 6.27 -2.86 5.76
N PHE A 87 6.48 -4.13 6.08
CA PHE A 87 5.61 -5.19 5.56
C PHE A 87 4.24 -5.23 6.25
N GLY A 88 4.11 -4.72 7.47
CA GLY A 88 2.82 -4.43 8.10
C GLY A 88 1.98 -3.44 7.28
N VAL A 89 2.61 -2.37 6.77
CA VAL A 89 1.99 -1.44 5.81
C VAL A 89 1.65 -2.14 4.49
N THR A 90 2.53 -2.99 3.93
CA THR A 90 2.21 -3.78 2.72
C THR A 90 0.93 -4.61 2.90
N MET A 91 0.79 -5.31 4.02
CA MET A 91 -0.41 -6.09 4.33
C MET A 91 -1.64 -5.19 4.47
N GLY A 92 -1.54 -4.06 5.18
CA GLY A 92 -2.63 -3.09 5.31
C GLY A 92 -3.10 -2.51 3.97
N VAL A 93 -2.17 -2.22 3.04
CA VAL A 93 -2.51 -1.80 1.66
C VAL A 93 -3.25 -2.91 0.92
N HIS A 94 -2.84 -4.17 1.03
CA HIS A 94 -3.57 -5.29 0.41
C HIS A 94 -4.98 -5.47 0.97
N MET A 95 -5.22 -5.18 2.26
CA MET A 95 -6.53 -5.31 2.89
C MET A 95 -7.52 -4.22 2.46
N ALA A 96 -7.06 -2.97 2.33
CA ALA A 96 -7.93 -1.80 2.23
C ALA A 96 -7.79 -1.00 0.93
N GLY A 97 -6.77 -1.25 0.10
CA GLY A 97 -6.40 -0.38 -1.03
C GLY A 97 -7.54 -0.17 -2.05
N ASN A 98 -8.26 -1.25 -2.39
CA ASN A 98 -9.40 -1.20 -3.31
C ASN A 98 -10.74 -0.79 -2.65
N ILE A 99 -10.75 -0.44 -1.36
CA ILE A 99 -11.95 -0.07 -0.61
C ILE A 99 -11.88 1.39 -0.14
N SER A 100 -10.81 1.77 0.57
CA SER A 100 -10.62 3.10 1.15
C SER A 100 -9.41 3.85 0.56
N GLY A 101 -8.58 3.19 -0.25
CA GLY A 101 -7.24 3.67 -0.60
C GLY A 101 -6.17 3.29 0.41
N ALA A 102 -6.52 2.61 1.51
CA ALA A 102 -5.62 2.20 2.60
C ALA A 102 -4.73 3.34 3.13
N HIS A 103 -5.35 4.43 3.59
CA HIS A 103 -4.58 5.57 4.10
C HIS A 103 -3.79 5.18 5.37
N MET A 104 -4.45 4.49 6.32
CA MET A 104 -3.89 4.03 7.62
C MET A 104 -3.27 5.13 8.49
N ASN A 105 -3.38 6.39 8.06
CA ASN A 105 -2.61 7.52 8.55
C ASN A 105 -3.42 8.81 8.45
N ALA A 106 -3.60 9.48 9.58
CA ALA A 106 -4.33 10.73 9.68
C ALA A 106 -3.73 11.85 8.82
N ALA A 107 -2.40 11.91 8.69
CA ALA A 107 -1.70 12.94 7.92
C ALA A 107 -1.89 12.77 6.41
N LEU A 108 -1.85 11.53 5.90
CA LEU A 108 -2.15 11.24 4.50
C LEU A 108 -3.64 11.49 4.20
N THR A 109 -4.51 11.14 5.15
CA THR A 109 -5.96 11.37 5.06
C THR A 109 -6.29 12.87 5.01
N PHE A 110 -5.68 13.66 5.90
CA PHE A 110 -5.77 15.11 5.93
C PHE A 110 -5.26 15.74 4.62
N THR A 111 -4.07 15.35 4.17
CA THR A 111 -3.44 15.88 2.96
C THR A 111 -4.27 15.60 1.71
N ASN A 112 -4.86 14.42 1.58
CA ASN A 112 -5.79 14.11 0.49
C ASN A 112 -7.08 14.95 0.55
N CYS A 113 -7.57 15.31 1.74
CA CYS A 113 -8.69 16.25 1.88
C CYS A 113 -8.32 17.70 1.49
N VAL A 114 -7.16 18.20 1.96
CA VAL A 114 -6.68 19.55 1.63
C VAL A 114 -6.46 19.71 0.12
N LEU A 115 -5.94 18.69 -0.55
CA LEU A 115 -5.68 18.69 -1.99
C LEU A 115 -6.90 18.32 -2.86
N GLY A 116 -8.10 18.23 -2.28
CA GLY A 116 -9.35 17.94 -3.00
C GLY A 116 -9.46 16.51 -3.54
N ARG A 117 -8.54 15.59 -3.17
CA ARG A 117 -8.55 14.18 -3.57
C ARG A 117 -9.55 13.34 -2.76
N MET A 118 -9.95 13.79 -1.57
CA MET A 118 -10.96 13.14 -0.74
C MET A 118 -11.94 14.15 -0.13
N SER A 119 -13.23 13.82 -0.06
CA SER A 119 -14.24 14.67 0.59
C SER A 119 -13.97 14.81 2.10
N TRP A 120 -14.00 16.04 2.62
CA TRP A 120 -13.93 16.33 4.06
C TRP A 120 -14.99 15.60 4.90
N LYS A 121 -16.11 15.17 4.31
CA LYS A 121 -17.11 14.34 5.00
C LYS A 121 -16.59 12.94 5.36
N LYS A 122 -15.61 12.42 4.62
CA LYS A 122 -14.94 11.13 4.88
C LYS A 122 -13.87 11.24 5.96
N PHE A 123 -13.24 12.40 6.11
CA PHE A 123 -12.16 12.63 7.07
C PHE A 123 -12.43 12.06 8.48
N PRO A 124 -13.49 12.46 9.22
CA PRO A 124 -13.72 11.96 10.57
C PRO A 124 -13.98 10.45 10.64
N VAL A 125 -14.52 9.85 9.57
CA VAL A 125 -14.79 8.41 9.49
C VAL A 125 -13.49 7.62 9.32
N TYR A 126 -12.57 8.10 8.47
CA TYR A 126 -11.24 7.53 8.33
C TYR A 126 -10.45 7.63 9.64
N ILE A 127 -10.40 8.83 10.25
CA ILE A 127 -9.68 9.03 11.53
C ILE A 127 -10.22 8.10 12.62
N LEU A 128 -11.55 7.98 12.76
CA LEU A 128 -12.15 7.10 13.76
C LEU A 128 -11.80 5.62 13.51
N GLY A 129 -11.85 5.16 12.25
CA GLY A 129 -11.47 3.80 11.88
C GLY A 129 -10.01 3.50 12.23
N GLN A 130 -9.10 4.35 11.78
CA GLN A 130 -7.66 4.23 12.04
C GLN A 130 -7.35 4.25 13.55
N PHE A 131 -7.94 5.19 14.30
CA PHE A 131 -7.69 5.35 15.73
C PHE A 131 -8.17 4.14 16.53
N LEU A 132 -9.37 3.64 16.24
CA LEU A 132 -9.90 2.45 16.91
C LEU A 132 -9.12 1.17 16.54
N GLY A 133 -8.70 1.03 15.27
CA GLY A 133 -7.88 -0.10 14.83
C GLY A 133 -6.52 -0.12 15.52
N SER A 134 -5.87 1.05 15.62
CA SER A 134 -4.58 1.22 16.31
C SER A 134 -4.67 1.02 17.82
N PHE A 135 -5.72 1.54 18.47
CA PHE A 135 -5.97 1.34 19.89
C PHE A 135 -6.18 -0.15 20.21
N LEU A 136 -7.01 -0.86 19.44
CA LEU A 136 -7.25 -2.29 19.66
C LEU A 136 -6.03 -3.15 19.29
N ALA A 137 -5.23 -2.78 18.29
CA ALA A 137 -3.95 -3.45 18.03
C ALA A 137 -2.98 -3.32 19.20
N SER A 138 -2.98 -2.16 19.88
CA SER A 138 -2.18 -1.94 21.09
C SER A 138 -2.65 -2.86 22.23
N ALA A 139 -3.97 -2.98 22.44
CA ALA A 139 -4.53 -3.91 23.41
C ALA A 139 -4.19 -5.38 23.07
N THR A 140 -4.29 -5.78 21.80
CA THR A 140 -3.89 -7.12 21.34
C THR A 140 -2.42 -7.40 21.65
N ILE A 141 -1.50 -6.50 21.29
CA ILE A 141 -0.06 -6.68 21.55
C ILE A 141 0.24 -6.70 23.05
N TYR A 142 -0.39 -5.86 23.85
CA TYR A 142 -0.26 -5.92 25.31
C TYR A 142 -0.70 -7.28 25.87
N CYS A 143 -1.85 -7.82 25.43
CA CYS A 143 -2.32 -9.13 25.87
C CYS A 143 -1.39 -10.27 25.43
N LEU A 144 -0.88 -10.24 24.18
CA LEU A 144 0.01 -11.28 23.65
C LEU A 144 1.40 -11.26 24.33
N PHE A 145 1.91 -10.08 24.69
CA PHE A 145 3.22 -9.92 25.32
C PHE A 145 3.15 -9.70 26.84
N TYR A 146 1.99 -9.86 27.48
CA TYR A 146 1.74 -9.48 28.88
C TYR A 146 2.81 -10.03 29.83
N SER A 147 3.03 -11.35 29.82
CA SER A 147 4.02 -12.00 30.69
C SER A 147 5.45 -11.52 30.44
N ALA A 148 5.82 -11.26 29.18
CA ALA A 148 7.14 -10.76 28.81
C ALA A 148 7.34 -9.30 29.26
N ILE A 149 6.32 -8.45 29.12
CA ILE A 149 6.31 -7.05 29.61
C ILE A 149 6.49 -7.04 31.13
N ILE A 150 5.71 -7.85 31.86
CA ILE A 150 5.78 -7.91 33.34
C ILE A 150 7.11 -8.47 33.81
N GLN A 151 7.64 -9.53 33.17
CA GLN A 151 8.95 -10.10 33.50
C GLN A 151 10.09 -9.10 33.26
N PHE A 152 10.14 -8.45 32.10
CA PHE A 152 11.17 -7.47 31.75
C PHE A 152 11.14 -6.22 32.65
N SER A 153 9.94 -5.75 33.00
CA SER A 153 9.75 -4.54 33.80
C SER A 153 9.77 -4.76 35.32
N GLY A 154 9.86 -6.01 35.78
CA GLY A 154 9.68 -6.35 37.20
C GLY A 154 8.27 -6.00 37.73
N GLY A 155 7.27 -5.93 36.84
CA GLY A 155 5.91 -5.46 37.15
C GLY A 155 5.72 -3.94 37.15
N HIS A 156 6.76 -3.14 36.88
CA HIS A 156 6.70 -1.68 36.92
C HIS A 156 6.58 -1.07 35.51
N LEU A 157 5.36 -0.71 35.11
CA LEU A 157 5.07 -0.13 33.79
C LEU A 157 5.59 1.31 33.66
N THR A 158 6.85 1.46 33.23
CA THR A 158 7.56 2.74 33.13
C THR A 158 7.68 3.27 31.70
N VAL A 159 7.79 4.60 31.59
CA VAL A 159 7.88 5.34 30.32
C VAL A 159 9.33 5.65 29.91
N THR A 160 10.22 5.82 30.90
CA THR A 160 11.63 6.19 30.73
C THR A 160 12.49 5.38 31.68
N GLY A 161 13.76 5.15 31.32
CA GLY A 161 14.71 4.34 32.10
C GLY A 161 15.02 2.98 31.44
N PRO A 162 15.90 2.17 32.05
CA PRO A 162 16.43 0.95 31.44
C PRO A 162 15.39 -0.16 31.22
N THR A 163 14.31 -0.16 32.00
CA THR A 163 13.20 -1.14 31.91
C THR A 163 11.93 -0.53 31.31
N ALA A 164 12.05 0.59 30.60
CA ALA A 164 10.91 1.29 29.99
C ALA A 164 10.23 0.44 28.91
N THR A 165 8.90 0.34 29.00
CA THR A 165 8.07 -0.49 28.11
C THR A 165 7.04 0.31 27.32
N ALA A 166 6.78 1.58 27.67
CA ALA A 166 5.84 2.42 26.93
C ALA A 166 6.26 2.64 25.46
N GLY A 167 7.57 2.63 25.20
CA GLY A 167 8.17 2.76 23.86
C GLY A 167 7.83 1.63 22.89
N ILE A 168 7.27 0.51 23.38
CA ILE A 168 6.70 -0.55 22.53
C ILE A 168 5.49 -0.01 21.74
N PHE A 169 4.71 0.88 22.34
CA PHE A 169 3.41 1.31 21.84
C PHE A 169 3.46 2.65 21.10
N ALA A 170 4.07 3.67 21.70
CA ALA A 170 4.15 5.04 21.18
C ALA A 170 5.62 5.51 21.13
N THR A 171 5.92 6.54 20.32
CA THR A 171 7.28 7.06 20.22
C THR A 171 7.62 7.99 21.40
N TYR A 172 8.91 8.13 21.71
CA TYR A 172 9.40 9.03 22.76
C TYR A 172 10.72 9.66 22.30
N LEU A 173 10.88 10.96 22.58
CA LEU A 173 12.01 11.75 22.11
C LEU A 173 13.31 11.39 22.87
N PRO A 174 14.35 10.83 22.22
CA PRO A 174 15.60 10.43 22.85
C PRO A 174 16.38 11.63 23.38
N GLU A 175 17.19 11.42 24.42
CA GLU A 175 17.81 12.49 25.24
C GLU A 175 18.62 13.51 24.42
N HIS A 176 19.32 13.05 23.38
CA HIS A 176 20.14 13.91 22.50
C HIS A 176 19.33 14.88 21.60
N MET A 177 18.02 14.66 21.45
CA MET A 177 17.14 15.50 20.64
C MET A 177 16.41 16.55 21.48
N THR A 178 16.17 17.73 20.91
CA THR A 178 15.29 18.76 21.48
C THR A 178 13.91 18.71 20.84
N LEU A 179 12.88 19.23 21.53
CA LEU A 179 11.49 19.19 21.03
C LEU A 179 11.34 19.85 19.65
N TRP A 180 12.05 20.97 19.40
CA TRP A 180 12.06 21.62 18.09
C TRP A 180 12.70 20.73 17.02
N ARG A 181 13.84 20.08 17.32
CA ARG A 181 14.51 19.18 16.36
C ARG A 181 13.63 17.97 16.04
N GLY A 182 12.94 17.40 17.03
CA GLY A 182 11.98 16.32 16.82
C GLY A 182 10.77 16.75 15.98
N PHE A 183 10.30 17.99 16.14
CA PHE A 183 9.26 18.55 15.27
C PHE A 183 9.73 18.70 13.82
N LEU A 184 10.94 19.23 13.60
CA LEU A 184 11.51 19.33 12.25
C LEU A 184 11.71 17.95 11.62
N ASP A 185 12.22 16.98 12.38
CA ASP A 185 12.43 15.60 11.97
C ASP A 185 11.11 14.97 11.49
N GLU A 186 10.05 14.99 12.31
CA GLU A 186 8.73 14.48 11.93
C GLU A 186 8.12 15.20 10.71
N VAL A 187 8.33 16.52 10.56
CA VAL A 187 7.90 17.27 9.35
C VAL A 187 8.64 16.77 8.10
N ILE A 188 9.98 16.66 8.16
CA ILE A 188 10.80 16.23 7.01
C ILE A 188 10.50 14.78 6.65
N VAL A 189 10.51 13.88 7.64
CA VAL A 189 10.33 12.44 7.44
C VAL A 189 8.94 12.14 6.86
N THR A 190 7.87 12.79 7.36
CA THR A 190 6.52 12.64 6.79
C THR A 190 6.40 13.31 5.42
N GLY A 191 7.15 14.38 5.15
CA GLY A 191 7.22 15.00 3.83
C GLY A 191 7.84 14.07 2.79
N ILE A 192 8.94 13.39 3.13
CA ILE A 192 9.58 12.37 2.29
C ILE A 192 8.59 11.22 2.03
N LEU A 193 7.93 10.72 3.08
CA LEU A 193 6.88 9.69 2.93
C LEU A 193 5.82 10.12 1.91
N GLN A 194 5.21 11.30 2.06
CA GLN A 194 4.12 11.72 1.20
C GLN A 194 4.56 12.02 -0.24
N LEU A 195 5.77 12.57 -0.43
CA LEU A 195 6.38 12.81 -1.74
C LEU A 195 6.61 11.48 -2.49
N CYS A 196 7.24 10.51 -1.83
CA CYS A 196 7.48 9.20 -2.43
C CYS A 196 6.19 8.41 -2.66
N LEU A 197 5.19 8.51 -1.77
CA LEU A 197 3.87 7.91 -1.99
C LEU A 197 3.19 8.43 -3.26
N PHE A 198 3.27 9.73 -3.55
CA PHE A 198 2.77 10.27 -4.81
C PHE A 198 3.59 9.74 -5.99
N ALA A 199 4.93 9.75 -5.92
CA ALA A 199 5.77 9.19 -6.99
C ALA A 199 5.45 7.72 -7.32
N ILE A 200 5.16 6.89 -6.32
CA ILE A 200 4.83 5.46 -6.47
C ILE A 200 3.44 5.25 -7.12
N THR A 201 2.50 6.18 -6.90
CA THR A 201 1.08 6.02 -7.27
C THR A 201 0.64 6.90 -8.45
N ASP A 202 1.45 7.88 -8.87
CA ASP A 202 1.15 8.77 -9.98
C ASP A 202 1.28 8.07 -11.34
N LYS A 203 0.13 7.86 -11.99
CA LYS A 203 0.02 7.19 -13.28
C LYS A 203 0.55 8.01 -14.46
N GLU A 204 0.79 9.31 -14.29
CA GLU A 204 1.36 10.18 -15.33
C GLU A 204 2.91 10.19 -15.27
N ASN A 205 3.51 9.61 -14.23
CA ASN A 205 4.95 9.50 -13.99
C ASN A 205 5.47 8.07 -14.27
N ASN A 206 6.46 7.58 -13.51
CA ASN A 206 6.91 6.19 -13.47
C ASN A 206 6.40 5.49 -12.17
N PRO A 207 5.11 5.10 -12.10
CA PRO A 207 4.54 4.45 -10.92
C PRO A 207 5.06 3.02 -10.74
N ALA A 208 4.85 2.45 -9.56
CA ALA A 208 5.03 1.02 -9.37
C ALA A 208 4.05 0.21 -10.24
N LEU A 209 4.51 -0.95 -10.74
CA LEU A 209 3.73 -1.85 -11.58
C LEU A 209 2.39 -2.23 -10.92
N GLN A 210 1.34 -2.43 -11.72
CA GLN A 210 0.02 -2.81 -11.22
C GLN A 210 0.09 -4.11 -10.39
N GLY A 211 -0.31 -4.01 -9.12
CA GLY A 211 -0.27 -5.10 -8.15
C GLY A 211 0.95 -5.07 -7.22
N THR A 212 2.01 -4.33 -7.55
CA THR A 212 3.24 -4.24 -6.72
C THR A 212 3.29 -2.98 -5.84
N GLN A 213 2.34 -2.05 -5.98
CA GLN A 213 2.31 -0.80 -5.20
C GLN A 213 2.43 -1.05 -3.69
N ALA A 214 1.69 -2.03 -3.16
CA ALA A 214 1.72 -2.36 -1.73
C ALA A 214 3.12 -2.75 -1.22
N LEU A 215 3.88 -3.50 -2.03
CA LEU A 215 5.24 -3.92 -1.68
C LEU A 215 6.21 -2.73 -1.72
N VAL A 216 6.14 -1.90 -2.76
CA VAL A 216 7.00 -0.71 -2.90
C VAL A 216 6.71 0.32 -1.79
N ILE A 217 5.44 0.51 -1.42
CA ILE A 217 5.04 1.34 -0.27
C ILE A 217 5.60 0.78 1.04
N GLY A 218 5.58 -0.55 1.24
CA GLY A 218 6.20 -1.16 2.41
C GLY A 218 7.72 -0.95 2.46
N ILE A 219 8.40 -1.14 1.31
CA ILE A 219 9.85 -0.91 1.17
C ILE A 219 10.20 0.55 1.50
N LEU A 220 9.40 1.53 1.06
CA LEU A 220 9.57 2.94 1.42
C LEU A 220 9.59 3.14 2.94
N ILE A 221 8.69 2.49 3.67
CA ILE A 221 8.64 2.55 5.15
C ILE A 221 9.86 1.87 5.78
N VAL A 222 10.32 0.72 5.24
CA VAL A 222 11.57 0.06 5.69
C VAL A 222 12.76 1.02 5.54
N VAL A 223 12.91 1.66 4.37
CA VAL A 223 14.02 2.58 4.07
C VAL A 223 13.96 3.82 4.96
N ILE A 224 12.78 4.41 5.17
CA ILE A 224 12.62 5.55 6.10
C ILE A 224 13.06 5.16 7.52
N GLY A 225 12.60 4.01 8.03
CA GLY A 225 13.01 3.52 9.35
C GLY A 225 14.52 3.33 9.45
N LEU A 226 15.14 2.73 8.44
CA LEU A 226 16.60 2.51 8.38
C LEU A 226 17.41 3.81 8.33
N SER A 227 16.99 4.79 7.53
CA SER A 227 17.78 5.99 7.24
C SER A 227 17.51 7.17 8.19
N LEU A 228 16.28 7.30 8.71
CA LEU A 228 15.82 8.52 9.39
C LEU A 228 15.23 8.24 10.79
N GLY A 229 14.99 6.98 11.14
CA GLY A 229 14.12 6.67 12.28
C GLY A 229 14.73 6.80 13.69
N MET A 230 16.06 6.90 13.83
CA MET A 230 16.75 6.94 15.12
C MET A 230 16.37 8.16 16.00
N ASN A 231 16.06 9.29 15.38
CA ASN A 231 15.87 10.57 16.07
C ASN A 231 14.54 10.68 16.83
N THR A 232 13.51 10.01 16.34
CA THR A 232 12.10 10.22 16.75
C THR A 232 11.29 8.93 16.83
N GLY A 233 11.81 7.81 16.33
CA GLY A 233 11.04 6.58 16.12
C GLY A 233 10.10 6.64 14.91
N TYR A 234 10.33 7.60 13.98
CA TYR A 234 9.62 7.75 12.71
C TYR A 234 8.10 7.62 12.83
N ALA A 235 7.48 8.42 13.70
CA ALA A 235 6.06 8.27 13.98
C ALA A 235 5.23 8.48 12.71
N MET A 236 5.46 9.56 11.95
CA MET A 236 4.89 9.91 10.63
C MET A 236 3.36 9.91 10.51
N ASN A 237 2.66 9.57 11.58
CA ASN A 237 1.30 9.09 11.54
C ASN A 237 0.66 9.28 12.92
N PRO A 238 -0.24 10.28 13.08
CA PRO A 238 -0.95 10.50 14.33
C PRO A 238 -1.73 9.26 14.81
N SER A 239 -2.25 8.46 13.87
CA SER A 239 -2.96 7.21 14.15
C SER A 239 -2.04 6.08 14.66
N ARG A 240 -0.72 6.15 14.42
CA ARG A 240 0.29 5.19 14.91
C ARG A 240 0.84 5.55 16.30
N ASP A 241 0.61 6.76 16.77
CA ASP A 241 1.20 7.26 18.03
C ASP A 241 0.15 7.59 19.10
N LEU A 242 -0.85 8.42 18.78
CA LEU A 242 -1.79 8.92 19.79
C LEU A 242 -2.73 7.82 20.34
N PRO A 243 -3.31 6.91 19.54
CA PRO A 243 -4.15 5.84 20.08
C PRO A 243 -3.38 4.83 20.96
N PRO A 244 -2.17 4.35 20.60
CA PRO A 244 -1.34 3.52 21.49
C PRO A 244 -0.88 4.24 22.77
N ARG A 245 -0.63 5.56 22.69
CA ARG A 245 -0.33 6.41 23.86
C ARG A 245 -1.53 6.51 24.79
N PHE A 246 -2.74 6.63 24.26
CA PHE A 246 -3.98 6.61 25.04
C PHE A 246 -4.28 5.22 25.62
N PHE A 247 -3.97 4.14 24.90
CA PHE A 247 -4.03 2.78 25.43
C PHE A 247 -3.08 2.59 26.63
N THR A 248 -1.80 2.97 26.51
CA THR A 248 -0.82 2.83 27.60
C THR A 248 -1.14 3.69 28.83
N PHE A 249 -1.75 4.88 28.63
CA PHE A 249 -2.32 5.67 29.72
C PHE A 249 -3.36 4.88 30.54
N ILE A 250 -4.32 4.24 29.87
CA ILE A 250 -5.37 3.43 30.51
C ILE A 250 -4.80 2.15 31.12
N ALA A 251 -3.84 1.50 30.44
CA ALA A 251 -3.29 0.20 30.82
C ALA A 251 -2.30 0.25 32.00
N GLY A 252 -1.99 1.43 32.54
CA GLY A 252 -1.27 1.58 33.82
C GLY A 252 0.09 2.29 33.76
N TRP A 253 0.59 2.72 32.59
CA TRP A 253 1.79 3.57 32.51
C TRP A 253 1.54 5.01 33.03
N GLY A 254 0.27 5.39 33.18
CA GLY A 254 -0.16 6.65 33.78
C GLY A 254 0.16 7.89 32.95
N ILE A 255 -0.01 9.07 33.55
CA ILE A 255 0.07 10.38 32.85
C ILE A 255 1.44 10.68 32.23
N GLN A 256 2.49 9.96 32.61
CA GLN A 256 3.84 10.16 32.08
C GLN A 256 3.94 9.88 30.57
N VAL A 257 3.05 9.07 29.99
CA VAL A 257 3.00 8.85 28.53
C VAL A 257 2.70 10.13 27.74
N PHE A 258 2.11 11.15 28.38
CA PHE A 258 1.89 12.48 27.81
C PHE A 258 2.89 13.53 28.32
N ARG A 259 3.48 13.36 29.51
CA ARG A 259 4.43 14.34 30.10
C ARG A 259 5.90 14.09 29.77
N ALA A 260 6.25 12.94 29.21
CA ALA A 260 7.62 12.63 28.82
C ALA A 260 8.14 13.63 27.76
N ARG A 261 8.84 14.66 28.23
CA ARG A 261 9.41 15.77 27.45
C ARG A 261 8.37 16.52 26.59
N ASP A 262 7.10 16.49 27.03
CA ASP A 262 5.92 17.00 26.31
C ASP A 262 5.83 16.57 24.84
N TRP A 263 6.36 15.38 24.51
CA TRP A 263 6.52 14.92 23.12
C TRP A 263 5.20 14.65 22.38
N TRP A 264 4.15 14.24 23.09
CA TRP A 264 2.94 13.61 22.55
C TRP A 264 2.22 14.37 21.41
N TRP A 265 2.29 15.69 21.38
CA TRP A 265 1.60 16.51 20.38
C TRP A 265 2.40 16.61 19.07
N VAL A 266 3.71 16.37 19.10
CA VAL A 266 4.57 16.48 17.91
C VAL A 266 4.23 15.40 16.88
N PRO A 267 4.14 14.09 17.21
CA PRO A 267 3.61 13.06 16.30
C PRO A 267 2.17 13.28 15.82
N VAL A 268 1.43 14.21 16.42
CA VAL A 268 0.06 14.55 16.02
C VAL A 268 0.04 15.72 15.03
N VAL A 269 0.88 16.74 15.23
CA VAL A 269 0.85 17.99 14.46
C VAL A 269 1.92 18.02 13.35
N ALA A 270 3.16 17.62 13.65
CA ALA A 270 4.27 17.68 12.68
C ALA A 270 3.99 16.83 11.42
N PRO A 271 3.46 15.59 11.52
CA PRO A 271 3.11 14.81 10.33
C PRO A 271 2.05 15.46 9.43
N LEU A 272 1.07 16.19 9.96
CA LEU A 272 0.06 16.88 9.13
C LEU A 272 0.70 17.94 8.23
N LEU A 273 1.61 18.72 8.81
CA LEU A 273 2.37 19.73 8.09
C LEU A 273 3.37 19.09 7.11
N GLY A 274 4.10 18.06 7.56
CA GLY A 274 5.05 17.32 6.76
C GLY A 274 4.42 16.71 5.51
N ALA A 275 3.34 15.94 5.68
CA ALA A 275 2.60 15.36 4.55
C ALA A 275 2.12 16.45 3.58
N TYR A 276 1.49 17.52 4.07
CA TYR A 276 1.04 18.61 3.20
C TYR A 276 2.20 19.23 2.40
N LEU A 277 3.32 19.57 3.05
CA LEU A 277 4.49 20.13 2.37
C LEU A 277 5.10 19.16 1.36
N GLY A 278 5.28 17.88 1.71
CA GLY A 278 5.82 16.86 0.79
C GLY A 278 4.95 16.65 -0.45
N ALA A 279 3.63 16.70 -0.27
CA ALA A 279 2.67 16.66 -1.37
C ALA A 279 2.76 17.89 -2.28
N ILE A 280 2.88 19.09 -1.72
CA ILE A 280 3.07 20.33 -2.50
C ILE A 280 4.40 20.30 -3.25
N VAL A 281 5.49 19.84 -2.64
CA VAL A 281 6.79 19.68 -3.32
C VAL A 281 6.67 18.71 -4.50
N TYR A 282 6.02 17.55 -4.33
CA TYR A 282 5.80 16.63 -5.45
C TYR A 282 5.01 17.29 -6.59
N LEU A 283 3.90 17.96 -6.27
CA LEU A 283 3.04 18.60 -7.28
C LEU A 283 3.75 19.73 -8.03
N VAL A 284 4.51 20.57 -7.31
CA VAL A 284 5.21 21.71 -7.89
C VAL A 284 6.39 21.30 -8.76
N PHE A 285 7.24 20.39 -8.27
CA PHE A 285 8.50 20.05 -8.95
C PHE A 285 8.34 18.92 -9.97
N ILE A 286 7.45 17.95 -9.73
CA ILE A 286 7.23 16.79 -10.61
C ILE A 286 5.89 16.91 -11.33
N GLY A 287 4.79 17.09 -10.59
CA GLY A 287 3.42 17.02 -11.14
C GLY A 287 3.08 18.06 -12.23
N PHE A 288 3.65 19.27 -12.19
CA PHE A 288 3.52 20.26 -13.26
C PHE A 288 4.55 20.10 -14.39
N SER A 289 5.64 19.38 -14.14
CA SER A 289 6.72 19.15 -15.11
C SER A 289 6.38 18.02 -16.10
N ILE A 290 5.40 17.16 -15.77
CA ILE A 290 4.93 16.07 -16.64
C ILE A 290 4.05 16.65 -17.77
N PRO A 291 4.39 16.44 -19.05
CA PRO A 291 3.56 16.89 -20.16
C PRO A 291 2.25 16.10 -20.23
N ARG A 292 1.17 16.68 -19.71
CA ARG A 292 -0.18 16.10 -19.86
C ARG A 292 -0.57 16.06 -21.33
N ARG A 293 -0.63 14.85 -21.90
CA ARG A 293 -1.20 14.64 -23.24
C ARG A 293 -2.66 15.14 -23.20
N PRO A 294 -3.06 16.10 -24.04
CA PRO A 294 -4.42 16.63 -23.99
C PRO A 294 -5.41 15.50 -24.30
N GLN A 295 -6.39 15.28 -23.41
CA GLN A 295 -7.40 14.21 -23.53
C GLN A 295 -8.41 14.44 -24.69
N ILE A 296 -8.18 15.45 -25.52
CA ILE A 296 -9.04 15.87 -26.62
C ILE A 296 -8.60 15.16 -27.90
N LEU A 297 -9.02 13.91 -28.10
CA LEU A 297 -9.32 13.32 -29.44
C LEU A 297 -9.78 11.84 -29.40
N GLU A 298 -9.36 11.01 -28.44
CA GLU A 298 -9.72 9.57 -28.42
C GLU A 298 -11.21 9.30 -28.22
N ASN A 299 -11.90 10.13 -27.42
CA ASN A 299 -13.34 9.99 -27.19
C ASN A 299 -14.17 10.41 -28.43
N SER A 300 -13.64 11.29 -29.28
CA SER A 300 -14.28 11.69 -30.54
C SER A 300 -14.25 10.54 -31.56
N MET A 301 -13.08 9.91 -31.73
CA MET A 301 -12.92 8.79 -32.67
C MET A 301 -13.80 7.58 -32.33
N LYS A 302 -13.92 7.23 -31.03
CA LYS A 302 -14.81 6.14 -30.57
C LYS A 302 -16.30 6.44 -30.75
N TYR A 303 -16.68 7.70 -30.99
CA TYR A 303 -18.06 8.12 -31.20
C TYR A 303 -18.44 8.15 -32.69
N GLU A 304 -17.52 8.55 -33.58
CA GLU A 304 -17.73 8.52 -35.03
C GLU A 304 -17.76 7.08 -35.60
N ASP A 305 -16.87 6.20 -35.13
CA ASP A 305 -16.77 4.79 -35.57
C ASP A 305 -18.04 3.95 -35.28
N ARG A 306 -18.94 4.44 -34.42
CA ARG A 306 -20.25 3.83 -34.15
C ARG A 306 -21.39 4.31 -35.05
N ARG A 307 -21.19 5.29 -35.93
CA ARG A 307 -22.27 5.92 -36.73
C ARG A 307 -22.37 5.47 -38.19
N THR A 308 -21.49 4.61 -38.68
CA THR A 308 -21.41 4.21 -40.10
C THR A 308 -21.83 2.75 -40.35
N PRO A 309 -23.14 2.44 -40.44
CA PRO A 309 -23.59 1.17 -41.02
C PRO A 309 -23.43 1.21 -42.55
N VAL A 310 -22.34 0.65 -43.06
CA VAL A 310 -22.15 0.47 -44.52
C VAL A 310 -23.03 -0.68 -45.00
N LEU A 311 -24.07 -0.35 -45.78
CA LEU A 311 -24.91 -1.33 -46.48
C LEU A 311 -24.10 -2.02 -47.61
N PRO A 312 -24.12 -3.36 -47.71
CA PRO A 312 -23.48 -4.07 -48.82
C PRO A 312 -24.31 -3.91 -50.10
N LYS A 313 -23.71 -3.34 -51.15
CA LYS A 313 -24.33 -3.29 -52.49
C LYS A 313 -24.10 -4.61 -53.23
N THR A 314 -25.19 -5.22 -53.69
CA THR A 314 -25.20 -6.41 -54.54
C THR A 314 -24.60 -6.07 -55.91
N MET A 315 -23.71 -6.93 -56.44
CA MET A 315 -23.15 -6.78 -57.78
C MET A 315 -24.04 -7.42 -58.85
N ALA A 316 -24.15 -6.76 -60.01
CA ALA A 316 -24.69 -7.30 -61.25
C ALA A 316 -23.79 -6.89 -62.44
N ASN A 317 -23.64 -7.78 -63.42
CA ASN A 317 -22.76 -7.73 -64.60
C ASN A 317 -23.58 -7.92 -65.90
N PRO A 318 -23.01 -7.82 -67.13
CA PRO A 318 -21.72 -7.24 -67.56
C PRO A 318 -21.97 -5.97 -68.43
N PRO A 319 -21.80 -5.84 -69.79
CA PRO A 319 -21.29 -6.71 -70.86
C PRO A 319 -19.79 -6.46 -71.22
N THR A 320 -19.38 -6.53 -72.50
CA THR A 320 -17.99 -6.71 -72.98
C THR A 320 -17.70 -6.01 -74.32
N THR A 321 -16.45 -5.58 -74.58
CA THR A 321 -15.66 -5.71 -75.86
C THR A 321 -14.20 -5.18 -75.66
N PRO A 322 -13.17 -5.48 -76.51
CA PRO A 322 -11.89 -6.00 -75.97
C PRO A 322 -10.55 -5.45 -76.53
N THR A 323 -9.42 -6.05 -76.08
CA THR A 323 -8.04 -6.17 -76.68
C THR A 323 -7.07 -4.96 -76.70
N PRO A 324 -5.73 -5.15 -76.82
CA PRO A 324 -4.86 -6.31 -76.43
C PRO A 324 -3.45 -5.99 -75.80
N VAL A 325 -2.91 -6.97 -75.03
CA VAL A 325 -1.50 -7.49 -74.99
C VAL A 325 -0.28 -6.57 -74.70
N SER A 326 0.51 -6.93 -73.66
CA SER A 326 1.97 -7.24 -73.77
C SER A 326 2.49 -7.97 -72.51
N VAL A 327 3.65 -8.66 -72.59
CA VAL A 327 4.05 -9.80 -71.72
C VAL A 327 5.55 -9.79 -71.34
N SER A 328 5.87 -9.75 -70.03
CA SER A 328 7.07 -10.33 -69.35
C SER A 328 8.52 -9.94 -69.79
N PRO A 329 9.61 -10.44 -69.14
CA PRO A 329 9.83 -10.73 -67.70
C PRO A 329 11.21 -10.27 -67.12
N ALA A 330 11.36 -10.45 -65.79
CA ALA A 330 12.57 -10.85 -65.04
C ALA A 330 13.90 -10.05 -65.10
N ASN A 331 14.48 -9.76 -63.92
CA ASN A 331 15.90 -10.03 -63.65
C ASN A 331 16.27 -10.08 -62.14
N ARG A 332 17.23 -10.93 -61.77
CA ARG A 332 17.88 -11.04 -60.44
C ARG A 332 19.31 -11.55 -60.64
N PRO A 333 20.34 -10.88 -60.08
CA PRO A 333 21.18 -11.48 -59.03
C PRO A 333 21.56 -10.40 -57.97
N SER A 334 22.46 -10.55 -56.99
CA SER A 334 23.37 -11.64 -56.56
C SER A 334 23.52 -11.61 -55.01
N VAL A 335 24.26 -12.58 -54.44
CA VAL A 335 24.75 -12.54 -53.03
C VAL A 335 26.15 -11.93 -52.96
N ARG A 336 26.50 -11.23 -51.86
CA ARG A 336 27.90 -11.00 -51.46
C ARG A 336 28.07 -10.98 -49.93
N THR A 337 29.29 -11.29 -49.48
CA THR A 337 29.67 -11.74 -48.13
C THR A 337 30.24 -10.66 -47.22
N VAL A 338 30.24 -10.94 -45.90
CA VAL A 338 30.73 -10.10 -44.79
C VAL A 338 32.21 -10.39 -44.48
N PRO A 339 32.99 -9.39 -44.03
CA PRO A 339 34.01 -9.54 -42.99
C PRO A 339 33.80 -8.52 -41.83
N PRO A 340 34.51 -8.62 -40.68
CA PRO A 340 33.88 -8.50 -39.37
C PRO A 340 34.08 -7.15 -38.64
N LEU A 341 33.25 -6.92 -37.61
CA LEU A 341 33.51 -5.89 -36.60
C LEU A 341 34.57 -6.38 -35.59
N SER A 342 35.61 -5.57 -35.39
CA SER A 342 36.32 -5.48 -34.12
C SER A 342 36.00 -4.12 -33.48
N ASP A 343 35.68 -4.13 -32.19
CA ASP A 343 36.46 -3.42 -31.15
C ASP A 343 35.65 -3.37 -29.86
N SER A 344 36.10 -4.16 -28.90
CA SER A 344 35.59 -4.24 -27.54
C SER A 344 36.18 -3.12 -26.68
N ILE A 345 35.33 -2.35 -25.99
CA ILE A 345 35.76 -1.48 -24.89
C ILE A 345 34.98 -1.84 -23.62
N HIS A 346 35.78 -1.98 -22.56
CA HIS A 346 35.48 -2.48 -21.23
C HIS A 346 34.29 -1.83 -20.50
N LEU A 347 33.61 -2.66 -19.71
CA LEU A 347 32.87 -2.25 -18.51
C LEU A 347 33.66 -2.74 -17.29
N GLU A 348 34.14 -1.82 -16.46
CA GLU A 348 34.53 -2.09 -15.07
C GLU A 348 33.69 -1.23 -14.13
N HIS A 349 33.30 -1.84 -13.01
CA HIS A 349 32.85 -1.23 -11.74
C HIS A 349 32.03 0.06 -11.78
N PHE A 350 30.73 -0.06 -11.50
CA PHE A 350 30.12 0.41 -10.24
C PHE A 350 28.88 -0.41 -9.89
#